data_AF-A0A166E3T4-F1
#
_entry.id   AF-A0A166E3T4-F1
#
_cell.length_a   1.000
_cell.length_b   1.000
_cell.length_c   1.000
_cell.angle_alpha   90.00
_cell.angle_beta   90.00
_cell.angle_gamma   90.00
#
_symmetry.space_group_name_H-M   'P 1'
#
loop_
_entity.id
_entity.type
_entity.pdbx_description
1 polymer ?
#
loop_
_entity_poly.entity_id
_entity_poly.type
_entity_poly.pdbx_seq_one_letter_code
_entity_poly.pdbx_strand_id
1 'polypeptide(L)'
;NFGTCTTPQIEFATGFDNRKETSFEPVDKTSFNHGSAQNIDIITQFICDTLTNSCKADAQAKATCATAKAAASAKPAKTGAQADAFNAAFGITTNFAAVASVSDQGVVISK
;
A
#
# COMPACT_ATOMS: atom_id res chain seq x y z
N ASN A 1 12.26 2.70 -13.81
CA ASN A 1 13.34 2.75 -12.79
C ASN A 1 12.86 3.57 -11.60
N PHE A 2 12.88 3.01 -10.39
CA PHE A 2 12.45 3.69 -9.15
C PHE A 2 13.52 4.59 -8.53
N GLY A 3 14.67 4.74 -9.20
CA GLY A 3 15.79 5.55 -8.75
C GLY A 3 16.55 4.86 -7.62
N THR A 4 16.76 5.54 -6.49
CA THR A 4 17.45 4.96 -5.32
C THR A 4 16.55 4.08 -4.46
N CYS A 5 15.25 4.02 -4.74
CA CYS A 5 14.29 3.26 -3.97
C CYS A 5 14.03 1.89 -4.59
N THR A 6 13.54 0.98 -3.76
CA THR A 6 13.07 -0.34 -4.20
C THR A 6 11.74 -0.23 -4.95
N THR A 7 11.32 -1.34 -5.56
CA THR A 7 9.98 -1.45 -6.15
C THR A 7 8.92 -1.27 -5.06
N PRO A 8 7.94 -0.36 -5.26
CA PRO A 8 6.83 -0.20 -4.33
C PRO A 8 6.08 -1.50 -4.03
N GLN A 9 5.81 -1.75 -2.75
CA GLN A 9 4.97 -2.84 -2.29
C GLN A 9 4.28 -2.43 -0.97
N ILE A 10 3.00 -2.78 -0.84
CA ILE A 10 2.18 -2.54 0.35
C ILE A 10 1.75 -3.89 0.92
N GLU A 11 1.77 -4.00 2.24
CA GLU A 11 1.18 -5.11 2.97
C GLU A 11 -0.07 -4.70 3.73
N PHE A 12 -0.91 -5.68 4.07
CA PHE A 12 -2.16 -5.48 4.79
C PHE A 12 -2.36 -6.57 5.86
N ALA A 13 -2.36 -6.16 7.13
CA ALA A 13 -2.54 -7.05 8.26
C ALA A 13 -2.93 -6.27 9.52
N THR A 14 -3.24 -6.98 10.60
CA THR A 14 -3.34 -6.45 11.97
C THR A 14 -1.98 -6.35 12.63
N GLY A 15 -1.86 -5.54 13.69
CA GLY A 15 -0.66 -5.51 14.56
C GLY A 15 0.39 -4.49 14.15
N PHE A 16 0.27 -3.86 12.99
CA PHE A 16 1.13 -2.73 12.61
C PHE A 16 0.96 -1.57 13.57
N ASP A 17 2.07 -0.96 13.99
CA ASP A 17 2.10 0.13 14.98
C ASP A 17 1.28 -0.14 16.26
N ASN A 18 1.18 -1.40 16.69
CA ASN A 18 0.35 -1.85 17.81
C ASN A 18 -1.16 -1.58 17.65
N ARG A 19 -1.64 -1.48 16.40
CA ARG A 19 -3.06 -1.35 16.07
C ARG A 19 -3.79 -2.68 16.16
N LYS A 20 -5.07 -2.61 16.51
CA LYS A 20 -5.97 -3.78 16.55
C LYS A 20 -6.59 -4.06 15.20
N GLU A 21 -6.90 -3.00 14.46
CA GLU A 21 -7.48 -3.08 13.14
C GLU A 21 -6.49 -3.61 12.10
N THR A 22 -7.03 -4.08 10.98
CA THR A 22 -6.23 -4.24 9.77
C THR A 22 -5.86 -2.89 9.20
N SER A 23 -4.61 -2.73 8.78
CA SER A 23 -4.11 -1.49 8.18
C SER A 23 -3.08 -1.78 7.09
N PHE A 24 -2.77 -0.76 6.29
CA PHE A 24 -1.83 -0.81 5.19
C PHE A 24 -0.50 -0.19 5.59
N GLU A 25 0.60 -0.77 5.15
CA GLU A 25 1.91 -0.14 5.30
C GLU A 25 2.90 -0.50 4.19
N PRO A 26 3.93 0.32 3.90
CA PRO A 26 4.98 -0.06 2.95
C PRO A 26 5.83 -1.20 3.49
N VAL A 27 6.11 -2.19 2.65
CA VAL A 27 6.99 -3.32 3.01
C VAL A 27 8.43 -2.84 3.21
N ASP A 28 8.96 -2.04 2.28
CA ASP A 28 10.29 -1.45 2.42
C ASP A 28 10.23 -0.10 3.15
N LYS A 29 10.42 -0.14 4.47
CA LYS A 29 10.51 1.05 5.33
C LYS A 29 11.80 1.86 5.13
N THR A 30 12.82 1.31 4.46
CA THR A 30 14.04 2.05 4.15
C THR A 30 13.79 3.04 3.03
N SER A 31 13.15 2.59 1.95
CA SER A 31 12.76 3.47 0.84
C SER A 31 11.53 4.32 1.19
N PHE A 32 10.56 3.73 1.89
CA PHE A 32 9.24 4.33 2.15
C PHE A 32 8.94 4.32 3.64
N ASN A 33 9.67 5.13 4.41
CA ASN A 33 9.53 5.24 5.87
C ASN A 33 8.23 5.95 6.29
N HIS A 34 7.12 5.22 6.22
CA HIS A 34 5.81 5.67 6.70
C HIS A 34 5.20 4.58 7.58
N GLY A 35 4.54 5.00 8.67
CA GLY A 35 3.76 4.08 9.51
C GLY A 35 2.53 3.52 8.78
N SER A 36 1.78 2.68 9.45
CA SER A 36 0.56 2.11 8.92
C SER A 36 -0.58 3.13 8.83
N ALA A 37 -1.56 2.89 7.95
CA ALA A 37 -2.79 3.66 7.84
C ALA A 37 -3.99 2.77 7.50
N GLN A 38 -5.18 3.07 8.00
CA GLN A 38 -6.42 2.38 7.57
C GLN A 38 -6.87 2.78 6.15
N ASN A 39 -6.48 3.97 5.69
CA ASN A 39 -6.78 4.43 4.35
C ASN A 39 -5.55 4.23 3.45
N ILE A 40 -5.68 3.37 2.44
CA ILE A 40 -4.59 3.08 1.50
C ILE A 40 -4.16 4.31 0.68
N ASP A 41 -5.04 5.30 0.49
CA ASP A 41 -4.71 6.50 -0.26
C ASP A 41 -3.57 7.29 0.40
N ILE A 42 -3.45 7.21 1.74
CA ILE A 42 -2.35 7.83 2.49
C ILE A 42 -1.02 7.15 2.14
N ILE A 43 -0.99 5.82 2.16
CA ILE A 43 0.22 5.03 1.90
C ILE A 43 0.67 5.18 0.44
N THR A 44 -0.27 5.03 -0.50
CA THR A 44 0.03 5.12 -1.93
C THR A 44 0.45 6.53 -2.35
N GLN A 45 -0.18 7.58 -1.80
CA GLN A 45 0.26 8.96 -2.01
C GLN A 45 1.68 9.16 -1.52
N PHE A 46 1.98 8.75 -0.28
CA PHE A 46 3.32 8.88 0.30
C PHE A 46 4.38 8.16 -0.54
N ILE A 47 4.09 6.94 -1.01
CA ILE A 47 4.99 6.18 -1.88
C ILE A 47 5.26 6.94 -3.19
N CYS A 48 4.22 7.40 -3.89
CA CYS A 48 4.39 8.09 -5.17
C CYS A 48 5.11 9.44 -5.02
N ASP A 49 4.86 10.16 -3.93
CA ASP A 49 5.58 11.39 -3.60
C ASP A 49 7.05 11.10 -3.30
N THR A 50 7.34 10.07 -2.52
CA THR A 50 8.70 9.63 -2.19
C THR A 50 9.47 9.25 -3.46
N LEU A 51 8.85 8.50 -4.37
CA LEU A 51 9.43 8.18 -5.68
C LEU A 51 9.84 9.45 -6.46
N THR A 52 8.99 10.48 -6.42
CA THR A 52 9.23 11.72 -7.14
C THR A 52 10.29 12.60 -6.48
N ASN A 53 10.17 12.78 -5.17
CA ASN A 53 10.90 13.81 -4.43
C ASN A 53 12.25 13.31 -3.93
N SER A 54 12.30 12.07 -3.46
CA SER A 54 13.48 11.51 -2.79
C SER A 54 14.22 10.53 -3.69
N CYS A 55 13.50 9.56 -4.26
CA CYS A 55 14.12 8.46 -4.99
C CYS A 55 14.65 8.87 -6.37
N LYS A 56 14.14 9.97 -6.93
CA LYS A 56 14.43 10.42 -8.31
C LYS A 56 14.01 9.40 -9.36
N ALA A 57 12.84 8.80 -9.17
CA ALA A 57 12.25 7.85 -10.11
C ALA A 57 12.02 8.47 -11.49
N ASP A 58 12.09 7.64 -12.53
CA ASP A 58 11.84 8.08 -13.90
C ASP A 58 10.35 8.31 -14.19
N ALA A 59 10.06 8.85 -15.38
CA ALA A 59 8.69 9.16 -15.79
C ALA A 59 7.79 7.91 -15.84
N GLN A 60 8.34 6.76 -16.24
CA GLN A 60 7.60 5.51 -16.29
C GLN A 60 7.20 5.04 -14.90
N ALA A 61 8.13 5.04 -13.93
CA ALA A 61 7.86 4.66 -12.55
C ALA A 61 6.80 5.57 -11.90
N LYS A 62 6.85 6.88 -12.16
CA LYS A 62 5.84 7.84 -11.70
C LYS A 62 4.46 7.53 -12.29
N ALA A 63 4.40 7.27 -13.60
CA ALA A 63 3.16 6.90 -14.28
C ALA A 63 2.59 5.59 -13.72
N THR A 64 3.42 4.55 -13.56
CA THR A 64 3.02 3.28 -12.94
C THR A 64 2.49 3.50 -11.52
N CYS A 65 3.13 4.34 -10.72
CA CYS A 65 2.64 4.63 -9.37
C CYS A 65 1.28 5.34 -9.36
N ALA A 66 1.05 6.29 -10.27
CA ALA A 66 -0.26 6.93 -10.44
C ALA A 66 -1.35 5.91 -10.84
N THR A 67 -1.04 4.99 -11.76
CA THR A 67 -1.94 3.88 -12.12
C THR A 67 -2.20 2.95 -10.93
N ALA A 68 -1.16 2.58 -10.18
CA ALA A 68 -1.25 1.72 -9.00
C ALA A 68 -2.14 2.33 -7.93
N LYS A 69 -1.96 3.63 -7.64
CA LYS A 69 -2.80 4.40 -6.72
C LYS A 69 -4.27 4.35 -7.16
N ALA A 70 -4.55 4.69 -8.42
CA ALA A 70 -5.92 4.66 -8.94
C ALA A 70 -6.56 3.25 -8.88
N ALA A 71 -5.77 2.21 -9.17
CA ALA A 71 -6.23 0.82 -9.09
C ALA A 71 -6.58 0.43 -7.65
N ALA A 72 -5.78 0.85 -6.66
CA ALA A 72 -6.04 0.63 -5.25
C ALA A 72 -7.31 1.33 -4.75
N SER A 73 -7.50 2.61 -5.12
CA SER A 73 -8.69 3.40 -4.73
C SER A 73 -9.98 2.87 -5.37
N ALA A 74 -9.90 2.14 -6.48
CA ALA A 74 -11.06 1.53 -7.15
C ALA A 74 -11.55 0.21 -6.50
N LYS A 75 -10.79 -0.34 -5.54
CA LYS A 75 -11.16 -1.57 -4.83
C LYS A 75 -12.00 -1.27 -3.57
N PRO A 76 -12.72 -2.26 -3.02
CA PRO A 76 -13.49 -2.08 -1.80
C PRO A 76 -12.63 -1.49 -0.67
N ALA A 77 -13.08 -0.37 -0.11
CA ALA A 77 -12.31 0.37 0.89
C ALA A 77 -12.04 -0.48 2.15
N LYS A 78 -10.86 -0.28 2.75
CA LYS A 78 -10.40 -0.95 3.98
C LYS A 78 -10.30 -2.48 3.85
N THR A 79 -10.01 -2.97 2.64
CA THR A 79 -9.78 -4.40 2.40
C THR A 79 -8.40 -4.64 1.79
N GLY A 80 -7.85 -5.84 1.99
CA GLY A 80 -6.57 -6.23 1.41
C GLY A 80 -6.56 -6.21 -0.12
N ALA A 81 -7.73 -6.27 -0.77
CA ALA A 81 -7.85 -6.16 -2.23
C ALA A 81 -7.28 -4.83 -2.77
N GLN A 82 -7.27 -3.76 -1.96
CA GLN A 82 -6.65 -2.50 -2.36
C GLN A 82 -5.11 -2.62 -2.45
N ALA A 83 -4.49 -3.31 -1.49
CA ALA A 83 -3.05 -3.59 -1.52
C ALA A 83 -2.68 -4.52 -2.67
N ASP A 84 -3.49 -5.55 -2.92
CA ASP A 84 -3.29 -6.45 -4.06
C ASP A 84 -3.32 -5.70 -5.40
N ALA A 85 -4.28 -4.78 -5.57
CA ALA A 85 -4.37 -3.97 -6.79
C ALA A 85 -3.18 -3.03 -6.98
N PHE A 86 -2.69 -2.42 -5.88
CA PHE A 86 -1.47 -1.62 -5.93
C PHE A 86 -0.25 -2.47 -6.33
N ASN A 87 -0.04 -3.60 -5.65
CA ASN A 87 1.09 -4.50 -5.87
C ASN A 87 1.10 -5.09 -7.29
N ALA A 88 -0.07 -5.42 -7.82
CA ALA A 88 -0.21 -5.98 -9.16
C ALA A 88 0.27 -5.01 -10.26
N ALA A 89 0.13 -3.69 -10.06
CA ALA A 89 0.64 -2.69 -11.00
C ALA A 89 2.18 -2.71 -11.12
N PHE A 90 2.87 -3.28 -10.12
CA PHE A 90 4.32 -3.49 -10.10
C PHE A 90 4.72 -4.94 -10.40
N GLY A 91 3.77 -5.78 -10.85
CA GLY A 91 4.00 -7.19 -11.16
C GLY A 91 4.14 -8.09 -9.93
N ILE A 92 3.78 -7.60 -8.74
CA ILE A 92 3.85 -8.36 -7.49
C ILE A 92 2.47 -8.96 -7.22
N THR A 93 2.42 -10.29 -7.10
CA THR A 93 1.17 -11.00 -6.75
C THR A 93 1.09 -11.20 -5.24
N THR A 94 0.05 -10.66 -4.63
CA THR A 94 -0.32 -10.88 -3.23
C THR A 94 -1.77 -11.37 -3.16
N ASN A 95 -2.19 -11.87 -2.00
CA ASN A 95 -3.55 -12.36 -1.76
C ASN A 95 -4.10 -11.81 -0.44
N PHE A 96 -3.95 -10.51 -0.22
CA PHE A 96 -4.47 -9.85 0.98
C PHE A 96 -5.99 -9.75 0.95
N ALA A 97 -6.64 -9.86 -0.22
CA ALA A 97 -8.09 -10.00 -0.34
C ALA A 97 -8.64 -11.20 0.46
N ALA A 98 -7.82 -12.22 0.74
CA ALA A 98 -8.22 -13.35 1.59
C ALA A 98 -8.12 -13.05 3.11
N VAL A 99 -7.51 -11.92 3.50
CA VAL A 99 -7.37 -11.49 4.89
C VAL A 99 -8.65 -10.78 5.31
N ALA A 100 -9.25 -11.26 6.40
CA ALA A 100 -10.43 -10.63 6.97
C ALA A 100 -10.10 -9.24 7.50
N SER A 101 -10.90 -8.23 7.11
CA SER A 101 -10.74 -6.87 7.64
C SER A 101 -11.18 -6.84 9.10
N VAL A 102 -10.41 -6.15 9.95
CA VAL A 102 -10.65 -6.03 11.40
C VAL A 102 -10.83 -4.56 11.75
N SER A 103 -11.82 -4.23 12.58
CA SER A 103 -12.07 -2.87 13.08
C SER A 103 -11.12 -2.49 14.22
N ASP A 104 -11.15 -1.22 14.62
CA ASP A 104 -10.39 -0.68 15.75
C ASP A 104 -10.75 -1.32 17.10
N GLN A 105 -11.93 -1.95 17.21
CA GLN A 105 -12.35 -2.75 18.36
C GLN A 105 -11.82 -4.19 18.31
N GLY A 106 -11.09 -4.60 17.26
CA GLY A 106 -10.62 -5.97 17.08
C GLY A 106 -11.70 -6.94 16.57
N VAL A 107 -12.78 -6.41 15.98
CA VAL A 107 -13.89 -7.22 15.45
C VAL A 107 -13.73 -7.39 13.95
N VAL A 108 -13.93 -8.60 13.43
CA VAL A 108 -13.93 -8.87 11.99
C VAL A 108 -15.15 -8.21 11.34
N ILE A 109 -14.93 -7.39 10.31
CA ILE A 109 -15.96 -6.59 9.63
C ILE A 109 -16.23 -7.00 8.18
N SER A 110 -15.31 -7.70 7.50
CA SER A 110 -15.55 -8.24 6.15
C SER A 110 -14.56 -9.34 5.79
N LYS A 111 -14.94 -10.17 4.80
CA LYS A 111 -14.10 -11.20 4.18
C LYS A 111 -14.29 -11.18 2.67
#